data_AF-A0A9E8QEK1-F1
#
_entry.id   AF-A0A9E8QEK1-F1
#
_cell.length_a   1.000
_cell.length_b   1.000
_cell.length_c   1.000
_cell.angle_alpha   90.00
_cell.angle_beta   90.00
_cell.angle_gamma   90.00
#
_symmetry.space_group_name_H-M   'P 1'
#
loop_
_entity.id
_entity.type
_entity.pdbx_description
1 polymer ?
#
loop_
_entity_poly.entity_id
_entity_poly.type
_entity_poly.pdbx_seq_one_letter_code
_entity_poly.pdbx_strand_id
1 'polypeptide(L)'
;MSDPDDAPAPPDDPAPAEPAPAELPHGWVRVGERRWWSTWVGATTAFAFFAVIQAVQFVFRIAEISFRWDLALLVAVGVTVGIFALITVIRNARAPQPWIDLDSGQLRAGTRRPVPLARVDRAVLTTAPLGNGGRVLVLRLTAKEARVDFILRDRKDATLDPTSTAVLAEALRRTSVAMPTSIHDPTGRFARYNFPGHVDRDDAVALVEHPPAAGDPLPAAW
;
A
#
# COMPACT_ATOMS: atom_id res chain seq x y z
N MET A 1 13.58 -41.39 -63.48
CA MET A 1 14.31 -40.22 -62.95
C MET A 1 13.23 -39.42 -62.25
N SER A 2 13.07 -39.66 -60.94
CA SER A 2 11.91 -39.21 -60.15
C SER A 2 12.28 -37.92 -59.43
N ASP A 3 11.39 -36.93 -59.51
CA ASP A 3 11.50 -35.62 -58.83
C ASP A 3 11.52 -35.81 -57.30
N PRO A 4 12.44 -35.16 -56.56
CA PRO A 4 12.58 -35.34 -55.12
C PRO A 4 11.97 -34.20 -54.29
N ASP A 5 10.90 -33.53 -54.74
CA ASP A 5 10.47 -32.25 -54.14
C ASP A 5 8.99 -32.14 -53.69
N ASP A 6 8.33 -33.28 -53.43
CA ASP A 6 6.91 -33.30 -52.99
C ASP A 6 6.79 -33.72 -51.50
N ALA A 7 7.46 -32.98 -50.62
CA ALA A 7 7.23 -33.09 -49.18
C ALA A 7 6.20 -32.02 -48.74
N PRO A 8 5.02 -32.38 -48.20
CA PRO A 8 4.05 -31.40 -47.73
C PRO A 8 4.65 -30.62 -46.55
N ALA A 9 4.54 -29.30 -46.61
CA ALA A 9 4.97 -28.41 -45.53
C ALA A 9 4.28 -28.80 -44.21
N PRO A 10 4.99 -28.75 -43.06
CA PRO A 10 4.39 -29.03 -41.78
C PRO A 10 3.24 -28.04 -41.51
N PRO A 11 2.14 -28.48 -40.88
CA PRO A 11 1.03 -27.59 -40.56
C PRO A 11 1.52 -26.48 -39.63
N ASP A 12 1.12 -25.24 -39.94
CA ASP A 12 1.40 -24.07 -39.11
C ASP A 12 1.02 -24.37 -37.66
N ASP A 13 2.00 -24.30 -36.75
CA ASP A 13 1.76 -24.39 -35.32
C ASP A 13 0.66 -23.37 -34.95
N PRO A 14 -0.41 -23.77 -34.25
CA PRO A 14 -1.43 -22.84 -33.82
C PRO A 14 -0.76 -21.76 -32.97
N ALA A 15 -0.86 -20.51 -33.43
CA ALA A 15 -0.34 -19.35 -32.72
C ALA A 15 -0.72 -19.46 -31.23
N PRO A 16 0.21 -19.21 -30.30
CA PRO A 16 -0.06 -19.32 -28.88
C PRO A 16 -1.30 -18.50 -28.56
N ALA A 17 -2.35 -19.16 -28.09
CA ALA A 17 -3.62 -18.53 -27.77
C ALA A 17 -3.35 -17.31 -26.89
N GLU A 18 -3.76 -16.13 -27.35
CA GLU A 18 -3.70 -14.92 -26.55
C GLU A 18 -4.35 -15.24 -25.20
N PRO A 19 -3.65 -15.02 -24.07
CA PRO A 19 -4.23 -15.30 -22.77
C PRO A 19 -5.51 -14.48 -22.65
N ALA A 20 -6.63 -15.18 -22.44
CA ALA A 20 -7.93 -14.54 -22.25
C ALA A 20 -7.78 -13.41 -21.20
N PRO A 21 -8.38 -12.23 -21.44
CA PRO A 21 -8.25 -11.11 -20.51
C PRO A 21 -8.68 -11.60 -19.13
N ALA A 22 -7.74 -11.53 -18.17
CA ALA A 22 -7.97 -12.01 -16.82
C ALA A 22 -9.22 -11.32 -16.27
N GLU A 23 -10.27 -12.10 -16.07
CA GLU A 23 -11.56 -11.59 -15.64
C GLU A 23 -11.39 -10.93 -14.26
N LEU A 24 -11.76 -9.65 -14.17
CA LEU A 24 -11.58 -8.90 -12.94
C LEU A 24 -12.55 -9.42 -11.86
N PRO A 25 -12.09 -9.54 -10.60
CA PRO A 25 -12.93 -10.03 -9.52
C PRO A 25 -14.14 -9.12 -9.27
N HIS A 26 -15.30 -9.75 -9.05
CA HIS A 26 -16.55 -9.09 -8.73
C HIS A 26 -16.70 -8.81 -7.24
N GLY A 27 -17.46 -7.76 -6.91
CA GLY A 27 -17.79 -7.34 -5.56
C GLY A 27 -16.62 -6.68 -4.81
N TRP A 28 -16.70 -6.73 -3.47
CA TRP A 28 -15.75 -6.03 -2.61
C TRP A 28 -14.41 -6.76 -2.52
N VAL A 29 -13.41 -6.19 -3.18
CA VAL A 29 -12.02 -6.67 -3.15
C VAL A 29 -11.20 -5.81 -2.20
N ARG A 30 -10.40 -6.48 -1.37
CA ARG A 30 -9.44 -5.81 -0.48
C ARG A 30 -8.15 -5.58 -1.27
N VAL A 31 -7.69 -4.33 -1.32
CA VAL A 31 -6.47 -3.97 -2.06
C VAL A 31 -5.32 -3.75 -1.08
N GLY A 32 -4.23 -4.48 -1.28
CA GLY A 32 -3.03 -4.34 -0.47
C GLY A 32 -3.23 -4.81 0.97
N GLU A 33 -3.17 -6.13 1.17
CA GLU A 33 -3.13 -6.70 2.51
C GLU A 33 -1.92 -6.15 3.28
N ARG A 34 -2.15 -5.15 4.12
CA ARG A 34 -1.16 -4.72 5.10
C ARG A 34 -0.91 -5.89 6.05
N ARG A 35 0.17 -6.66 5.83
CA ARG A 35 0.71 -7.65 6.77
C ARG A 35 1.08 -6.93 8.07
N TRP A 36 0.11 -6.80 8.97
CA TRP A 36 0.23 -6.06 10.23
C TRP A 36 1.39 -6.56 11.11
N TRP A 37 1.68 -7.86 11.04
CA TRP A 37 2.83 -8.50 11.69
C TRP A 37 4.19 -7.93 11.23
N SER A 38 4.36 -7.55 9.97
CA SER A 38 5.66 -7.05 9.46
C SER A 38 6.04 -5.70 10.07
N THR A 39 5.09 -4.94 10.61
CA THR A 39 5.41 -3.70 11.32
C THR A 39 5.91 -3.98 12.73
N TRP A 40 5.36 -5.01 13.38
CA TRP A 40 5.78 -5.37 14.72
C TRP A 40 7.19 -5.95 14.74
N VAL A 41 7.65 -6.70 13.74
CA VAL A 41 9.01 -7.29 13.74
C VAL A 41 10.13 -6.31 14.10
N GLY A 42 10.12 -5.08 13.55
CA GLY A 42 11.11 -4.05 13.91
C GLY A 42 10.86 -3.39 15.28
N ALA A 43 9.60 -3.23 15.65
CA ALA A 43 9.22 -2.74 16.97
C ALA A 43 9.54 -3.77 18.07
N THR A 44 9.45 -5.07 17.80
CA THR A 44 9.76 -6.15 18.73
C THR A 44 11.22 -6.14 19.14
N THR A 45 12.15 -5.81 18.24
CA THR A 45 13.58 -5.71 18.58
C THR A 45 13.87 -4.52 19.52
N ALA A 46 13.38 -3.33 19.17
CA ALA A 46 13.55 -2.13 20.02
C ALA A 46 12.81 -2.30 21.35
N PHE A 47 11.62 -2.90 21.31
CA PHE A 47 10.82 -3.23 22.49
C PHE A 47 11.53 -4.26 23.38
N ALA A 48 12.08 -5.33 22.82
CA ALA A 48 12.83 -6.33 23.58
C ALA A 48 14.06 -5.70 24.25
N PHE A 49 14.78 -4.84 23.54
CA PHE A 49 15.90 -4.09 24.11
C PHE A 49 15.48 -3.18 25.27
N PHE A 50 14.41 -2.41 25.08
CA PHE A 50 13.87 -1.52 26.13
C PHE A 50 13.31 -2.32 27.32
N ALA A 51 12.67 -3.46 27.06
CA ALA A 51 12.14 -4.35 28.07
C ALA A 51 13.27 -5.01 28.89
N VAL A 52 14.39 -5.37 28.26
CA VAL A 52 15.59 -5.86 28.96
C VAL A 52 16.18 -4.77 29.85
N ILE A 53 16.32 -3.54 29.35
CA ILE A 53 16.81 -2.41 30.15
C ILE A 53 15.87 -2.13 31.34
N GLN A 54 14.56 -2.11 31.10
CA GLN A 54 13.57 -1.92 32.14
C GLN A 54 13.58 -3.06 33.16
N ALA A 55 13.70 -4.32 32.72
CA ALA A 55 13.81 -5.47 33.61
C ALA A 55 15.07 -5.37 34.49
N VAL A 56 16.21 -4.96 33.93
CA VAL A 56 17.44 -4.74 34.69
C VAL A 56 17.25 -3.61 35.71
N GLN A 57 16.72 -2.44 35.31
CA GLN A 57 16.49 -1.33 36.23
C GLN A 57 15.45 -1.65 37.31
N PHE A 58 14.44 -2.45 36.97
CA PHE A 58 13.41 -2.90 37.89
C PHE A 58 13.96 -3.88 38.93
N VAL A 59 14.80 -4.83 38.52
CA VAL A 59 15.52 -5.75 39.42
C VAL A 59 16.43 -4.97 40.38
N PHE A 60 17.18 -3.98 39.88
CA PHE A 60 18.03 -3.14 40.73
C PHE A 60 17.26 -2.23 41.70
N ARG A 61 16.05 -1.77 41.33
CA ARG A 61 15.20 -0.94 42.21
C ARG A 61 14.42 -1.72 43.28
N ILE A 62 14.20 -3.03 43.10
CA ILE A 62 13.24 -3.82 43.90
C ILE A 62 13.92 -4.89 44.76
N ALA A 63 15.25 -5.02 44.69
CA ALA A 63 16.05 -5.86 45.59
C ALA A 63 15.87 -5.55 47.10
N GLU A 64 15.12 -4.50 47.48
CA GLU A 64 14.81 -4.14 48.86
C GLU A 64 13.34 -4.44 49.30
N ILE A 65 12.43 -4.90 48.44
CA ILE A 65 10.99 -5.02 48.78
C ILE A 65 10.48 -6.46 48.64
N SER A 66 9.97 -7.01 49.75
CA SER A 66 9.30 -8.34 49.85
C SER A 66 7.95 -8.36 49.12
N PHE A 67 7.96 -8.28 47.79
CA PHE A 67 6.76 -8.22 46.95
C PHE A 67 6.45 -9.57 46.27
N ARG A 68 5.16 -9.87 46.07
CA ARG A 68 4.66 -11.06 45.37
C ARG A 68 4.97 -10.98 43.87
N TRP A 69 6.11 -11.55 43.48
CA TRP A 69 6.64 -11.51 42.11
C TRP A 69 5.71 -12.10 41.05
N ASP A 70 4.89 -13.10 41.41
CA ASP A 70 3.86 -13.71 40.57
C ASP A 70 2.82 -12.69 40.09
N LEU A 71 2.34 -11.86 41.02
CA LEU A 71 1.35 -10.83 40.73
C LEU A 71 1.99 -9.66 39.97
N ALA A 72 3.21 -9.28 40.33
CA ALA A 72 3.97 -8.24 39.62
C ALA A 72 4.15 -8.58 38.13
N LEU A 73 4.57 -9.82 37.84
CA LEU A 73 4.82 -10.29 36.49
C LEU A 73 3.51 -10.37 35.68
N LEU A 74 2.43 -10.86 36.28
CA LEU A 74 1.12 -10.91 35.63
C LEU A 74 0.62 -9.50 35.25
N VAL A 75 0.74 -8.53 36.17
CA VAL A 75 0.37 -7.14 35.91
C VAL A 75 1.24 -6.54 34.80
N ALA A 76 2.56 -6.74 34.82
CA ALA A 76 3.47 -6.22 33.80
C ALA A 76 3.16 -6.76 32.39
N VAL A 77 2.90 -8.07 32.28
CA VAL A 77 2.47 -8.70 31.03
C VAL A 77 1.12 -8.15 30.58
N GLY A 78 0.14 -8.02 31.49
CA GLY A 78 -1.18 -7.48 31.19
C GLY A 78 -1.12 -6.03 30.65
N VAL A 79 -0.33 -5.17 31.30
CA VAL A 79 -0.11 -3.78 30.85
C VAL A 79 0.56 -3.76 29.47
N THR A 80 1.56 -4.61 29.25
CA THR A 80 2.25 -4.70 27.96
C THR A 80 1.28 -5.10 26.85
N VAL A 81 0.52 -6.18 27.04
CA VAL A 81 -0.46 -6.65 26.06
C VAL A 81 -1.53 -5.58 25.81
N GLY A 82 -1.99 -4.90 26.86
CA GLY A 82 -2.96 -3.81 26.75
C GLY A 82 -2.44 -2.63 25.92
N ILE A 83 -1.20 -2.20 26.15
CA ILE A 83 -0.55 -1.14 25.36
C ILE A 83 -0.43 -1.56 23.89
N PHE A 84 0.01 -2.79 23.61
CA PHE A 84 0.12 -3.31 22.25
C PHE A 84 -1.23 -3.38 21.54
N ALA A 85 -2.26 -3.86 22.24
CA ALA A 85 -3.62 -3.90 21.71
C ALA A 85 -4.13 -2.49 21.40
N LEU A 86 -3.93 -1.54 22.31
CA LEU A 86 -4.35 -0.14 22.13
C LEU A 86 -3.63 0.51 20.94
N ILE A 87 -2.31 0.37 20.83
CA ILE A 87 -1.52 0.88 19.69
C ILE A 87 -2.03 0.28 18.38
N THR A 88 -2.31 -1.02 18.36
CA THR A 88 -2.86 -1.72 17.18
C THR A 88 -4.20 -1.14 16.78
N VAL A 89 -5.11 -0.93 17.73
CA VAL A 89 -6.44 -0.35 17.49
C VAL A 89 -6.32 1.08 16.96
N ILE A 90 -5.54 1.94 17.60
CA ILE A 90 -5.34 3.33 17.17
C ILE A 90 -4.80 3.37 15.74
N ARG A 91 -3.83 2.50 15.42
CA ARG A 91 -3.22 2.45 14.10
C ARG A 91 -4.22 1.99 13.03
N ASN A 92 -4.98 0.92 13.30
CA ASN A 92 -5.99 0.41 12.36
C ASN A 92 -7.11 1.44 12.14
N ALA A 93 -7.48 2.20 13.17
CA ALA A 93 -8.44 3.29 13.05
C ALA A 93 -7.92 4.49 12.23
N ARG A 94 -6.61 4.79 12.32
CA ARG A 94 -5.98 5.89 11.56
C ARG A 94 -5.70 5.54 10.10
N ALA A 95 -5.33 4.30 9.80
CA ALA A 95 -5.02 3.83 8.45
C ALA A 95 -5.85 2.57 8.11
N PRO A 96 -7.18 2.73 7.96
CA PRO A 96 -8.07 1.61 7.66
C PRO A 96 -7.75 1.01 6.28
N GLN A 97 -7.90 -0.30 6.15
CA GLN A 97 -7.63 -1.00 4.89
C GLN A 97 -8.61 -0.58 3.79
N PRO A 98 -8.14 -0.36 2.55
CA PRO A 98 -8.98 0.03 1.44
C PRO A 98 -9.68 -1.18 0.82
N TRP A 99 -10.93 -0.97 0.44
CA TRP A 99 -11.77 -1.92 -0.27
C TRP A 99 -12.33 -1.25 -1.52
N ILE A 100 -12.31 -1.96 -2.63
CA ILE A 100 -12.79 -1.48 -3.93
C ILE A 100 -13.86 -2.45 -4.42
N ASP A 101 -14.97 -1.91 -4.91
CA ASP A 101 -15.99 -2.64 -5.64
C ASP A 101 -16.09 -2.03 -7.04
N LEU A 102 -15.65 -2.80 -8.04
CA LEU A 102 -15.65 -2.37 -9.43
C LEU A 102 -17.06 -2.42 -10.04
N ASP A 103 -17.93 -3.31 -9.57
CA ASP A 103 -19.27 -3.46 -10.12
C ASP A 103 -20.14 -2.25 -9.78
N SER A 104 -20.06 -1.79 -8.53
CA SER A 104 -20.79 -0.59 -8.07
C SER A 104 -19.99 0.72 -8.23
N GLY A 105 -18.70 0.62 -8.57
CA GLY A 105 -17.80 1.78 -8.72
C GLY A 105 -17.55 2.51 -7.40
N GLN A 106 -17.39 1.77 -6.30
CA GLN A 106 -17.26 2.33 -4.96
C GLN A 106 -15.91 2.01 -4.31
N LEU A 107 -15.41 2.99 -3.56
CA LEU A 107 -14.21 2.93 -2.75
C LEU A 107 -14.57 3.09 -1.27
N ARG A 108 -14.04 2.20 -0.44
CA ARG A 108 -14.29 2.17 1.01
C ARG A 108 -12.98 2.14 1.77
N ALA A 109 -12.89 2.91 2.85
CA ALA A 109 -11.76 2.88 3.77
C ALA A 109 -12.19 2.26 5.11
N GLY A 110 -12.00 0.94 5.26
CA GLY A 110 -12.43 0.18 6.42
C GLY A 110 -13.94 0.23 6.65
N THR A 111 -14.37 0.69 7.83
CA THR A 111 -15.79 0.80 8.21
C THR A 111 -16.46 2.11 7.82
N ARG A 112 -15.73 3.00 7.11
CA ARG A 112 -16.27 4.30 6.68
C ARG A 112 -17.27 4.14 5.53
N ARG A 113 -18.08 5.18 5.32
CA ARG A 113 -19.05 5.22 4.21
C ARG A 113 -18.35 5.00 2.86
N PRO A 114 -18.96 4.23 1.94
CA PRO A 114 -18.45 4.09 0.59
C PRO A 114 -18.50 5.44 -0.13
N VAL A 115 -17.48 5.69 -0.95
CA VAL A 115 -17.36 6.88 -1.80
C VAL A 115 -17.32 6.42 -3.25
N PRO A 116 -18.13 6.99 -4.16
CA PRO A 116 -18.04 6.67 -5.58
C PRO A 116 -16.66 7.01 -6.15
N LEU A 117 -16.09 6.13 -6.97
CA LEU A 117 -14.78 6.34 -7.61
C LEU A 117 -14.75 7.63 -8.44
N ALA A 118 -15.86 7.97 -9.10
CA ALA A 118 -16.00 9.21 -9.87
C ALA A 118 -15.90 10.49 -9.02
N ARG A 119 -16.04 10.42 -7.69
CA ARG A 119 -15.86 11.57 -6.78
C ARG A 119 -14.43 11.70 -6.26
N VAL A 120 -13.56 10.74 -6.56
CA VAL A 120 -12.13 10.84 -6.27
C VAL A 120 -11.51 11.75 -7.32
N ASP A 121 -11.00 12.90 -6.89
CA ASP A 121 -10.52 13.98 -7.76
C ASP A 121 -9.02 14.23 -7.63
N ARG A 122 -8.36 13.71 -6.59
CA ARG A 122 -6.92 13.92 -6.35
C ARG A 122 -6.20 12.62 -6.03
N ALA A 123 -5.06 12.45 -6.68
CA ALA A 123 -4.06 11.45 -6.35
C ALA A 123 -2.75 12.12 -5.95
N VAL A 124 -2.15 11.66 -4.86
CA VAL A 124 -0.87 12.16 -4.34
C VAL A 124 0.04 10.98 -4.05
N LEU A 125 1.18 10.93 -4.72
CA LEU A 125 2.25 10.01 -4.39
C LEU A 125 3.08 10.58 -3.24
N THR A 126 3.10 9.87 -2.12
CA THR A 126 3.94 10.21 -0.97
C THR A 126 5.01 9.14 -0.79
N THR A 127 6.25 9.56 -0.57
CA THR A 127 7.33 8.64 -0.21
C THR A 127 7.75 8.83 1.24
N ALA A 128 7.86 7.73 1.97
CA ALA A 128 8.52 7.73 3.28
C ALA A 128 9.97 7.22 3.10
N PRO A 129 11.00 8.01 3.45
CA PRO A 129 12.38 7.57 3.34
C PRO A 129 12.67 6.43 4.33
N LEU A 130 13.43 5.43 3.88
CA LEU A 130 14.09 4.46 4.76
C LEU A 130 15.58 4.78 4.82
N GLY A 131 16.19 4.54 5.98
CA GLY A 131 17.61 4.86 6.22
C GLY A 131 18.62 4.22 5.26
N ASN A 132 18.21 3.22 4.46
CA ASN A 132 19.09 2.50 3.53
C ASN A 132 18.80 2.83 2.04
N GLY A 133 18.31 4.04 1.74
CA GLY A 133 18.04 4.46 0.35
C GLY A 133 16.73 3.92 -0.27
N GLY A 134 16.12 2.90 0.35
CA GLY A 134 14.77 2.45 0.01
C GLY A 134 13.70 3.48 0.37
N ARG A 135 12.55 3.45 -0.31
CA ARG A 135 11.41 4.34 -0.04
C ARG A 135 10.10 3.54 -0.09
N VAL A 136 9.25 3.70 0.93
CA VAL A 136 7.86 3.22 0.86
C VAL A 136 7.10 4.11 -0.09
N LEU A 137 6.42 3.52 -1.08
CA LEU A 137 5.58 4.23 -2.02
C LEU A 137 4.13 4.13 -1.58
N VAL A 138 3.53 5.27 -1.26
CA VAL A 138 2.13 5.36 -0.83
C VAL A 138 1.38 6.25 -1.81
N LEU A 139 0.40 5.68 -2.50
CA LEU A 139 -0.54 6.42 -3.33
C LEU A 139 -1.75 6.79 -2.48
N ARG A 140 -1.98 8.09 -2.32
CA ARG A 140 -3.10 8.64 -1.57
C ARG A 140 -4.15 9.15 -2.52
N LEU A 141 -5.34 8.56 -2.45
CA LEU A 141 -6.53 9.03 -3.13
C LEU A 141 -7.36 9.88 -2.17
N THR A 142 -7.74 11.05 -2.63
CA THR A 142 -8.58 11.98 -1.85
C THR A 142 -9.83 12.30 -2.65
N ALA A 143 -10.95 12.29 -1.94
CA ALA A 143 -12.23 12.87 -2.30
C ALA A 143 -12.61 13.87 -1.22
N LYS A 144 -13.61 14.72 -1.49
CA LYS A 144 -14.06 15.76 -0.54
C LYS A 144 -14.39 15.21 0.85
N GLU A 145 -14.96 14.01 0.93
CA GLU A 145 -15.40 13.38 2.19
C GLU A 145 -14.50 12.23 2.67
N ALA A 146 -13.50 11.81 1.90
CA ALA A 146 -12.67 10.66 2.25
C ALA A 146 -11.23 10.75 1.74
N ARG A 147 -10.34 10.16 2.52
CA ARG A 147 -8.94 9.94 2.14
C ARG A 147 -8.60 8.47 2.33
N VAL A 148 -7.95 7.90 1.32
CA VAL A 148 -7.58 6.49 1.26
C VAL A 148 -6.13 6.37 0.83
N ASP A 149 -5.34 5.62 1.60
CA ASP A 149 -3.91 5.43 1.36
C ASP A 149 -3.64 3.98 0.92
N PHE A 150 -3.09 3.80 -0.29
CA PHE A 150 -2.65 2.53 -0.85
C PHE A 150 -1.13 2.44 -0.76
N ILE A 151 -0.61 1.35 -0.18
CA ILE A 151 0.83 1.09 -0.22
C ILE A 151 1.09 0.35 -1.53
N LEU A 152 1.73 1.03 -2.49
CA LEU A 152 2.13 0.42 -3.75
C LEU A 152 3.39 -0.44 -3.56
N ARG A 153 4.25 0.00 -2.65
CA ARG A 153 5.49 -0.69 -2.32
C ARG A 153 5.87 -0.52 -0.86
N ASP A 154 6.16 -1.62 -0.20
CA ASP A 154 6.50 -1.65 1.21
C ASP A 154 8.01 -1.45 1.48
N ARG A 155 8.41 -1.60 2.75
CA ARG A 155 9.81 -1.45 3.18
C ARG A 155 10.75 -2.56 2.70
N LYS A 156 10.22 -3.69 2.27
CA LYS A 156 10.94 -4.86 1.77
C LYS A 156 10.94 -4.91 0.24
N ASP A 157 10.57 -3.80 -0.40
CA ASP A 157 10.41 -3.69 -1.85
C ASP A 157 9.26 -4.57 -2.40
N ALA A 158 8.38 -5.08 -1.53
CA ALA A 158 7.23 -5.88 -1.96
C ALA A 158 6.15 -4.97 -2.54
N THR A 159 5.68 -5.33 -3.74
CA THR A 159 4.60 -4.66 -4.46
C THR A 159 3.24 -5.30 -4.17
N LEU A 160 2.17 -4.70 -4.69
CA LEU A 160 0.83 -5.27 -4.64
C LEU A 160 0.77 -6.61 -5.39
N ASP A 161 -0.08 -7.52 -4.92
CA ASP A 161 -0.37 -8.77 -5.65
C ASP A 161 -1.03 -8.45 -7.01
N PRO A 162 -0.87 -9.32 -8.03
CA PRO A 162 -1.35 -9.03 -9.38
C PRO A 162 -2.84 -8.69 -9.45
N THR A 163 -3.67 -9.33 -8.62
CA THR A 163 -5.11 -9.09 -8.56
C THR A 163 -5.42 -7.70 -7.98
N SER A 164 -4.81 -7.35 -6.84
CA SER A 164 -4.91 -6.01 -6.25
C SER A 164 -4.43 -4.92 -7.22
N THR A 165 -3.33 -5.18 -7.95
CA THR A 165 -2.78 -4.27 -8.96
C THR A 165 -3.79 -4.02 -10.08
N ALA A 166 -4.34 -5.09 -10.68
CA ALA A 166 -5.32 -4.98 -11.76
C ALA A 166 -6.59 -4.25 -11.30
N VAL A 167 -7.11 -4.59 -10.11
CA VAL A 167 -8.30 -3.94 -9.53
C VAL A 167 -8.05 -2.47 -9.25
N LEU A 168 -6.91 -2.12 -8.66
CA LEU A 168 -6.58 -0.73 -8.35
C LEU A 168 -6.35 0.10 -9.62
N ALA A 169 -5.65 -0.44 -10.61
CA ALA A 169 -5.43 0.22 -11.90
C ALA A 169 -6.78 0.49 -12.60
N GLU A 170 -7.68 -0.50 -12.64
CA GLU A 170 -9.01 -0.31 -13.22
C GLU A 170 -9.87 0.68 -12.41
N ALA A 171 -9.78 0.64 -11.08
CA ALA A 171 -10.48 1.60 -10.24
C ALA A 171 -10.00 3.04 -10.51
N LEU A 172 -8.69 3.24 -10.67
CA LEU A 172 -8.09 4.54 -11.00
C LEU A 172 -8.57 5.05 -12.35
N ARG A 173 -8.67 4.19 -13.37
CA ARG A 173 -9.23 4.55 -14.68
C ARG A 173 -10.65 5.11 -14.59
N ARG A 174 -11.44 4.67 -13.59
CA ARG A 174 -12.82 5.12 -13.30
C ARG A 174 -12.91 6.34 -12.39
N THR A 175 -11.78 6.90 -11.94
CA THR A 175 -11.76 8.12 -11.12
C THR A 175 -11.77 9.39 -11.98
N SER A 176 -12.10 10.51 -11.33
CA SER A 176 -12.03 11.86 -11.91
C SER A 176 -10.71 12.56 -11.52
N VAL A 177 -9.67 11.79 -11.20
CA VAL A 177 -8.37 12.34 -10.82
C VAL A 177 -7.81 13.18 -11.95
N ALA A 178 -7.46 14.41 -11.63
CA ALA A 178 -6.78 15.32 -12.54
C ALA A 178 -5.69 16.08 -11.80
N MET A 179 -4.68 16.52 -12.55
CA MET A 179 -3.64 17.38 -12.01
C MET A 179 -4.26 18.72 -11.54
N PRO A 180 -3.98 19.18 -10.31
CA PRO A 180 -4.55 20.44 -9.83
C PRO A 180 -4.02 21.63 -10.63
N THR A 181 -4.88 22.63 -10.84
CA THR A 181 -4.51 23.91 -11.44
C THR A 181 -4.57 25.03 -10.40
N SER A 182 -3.89 26.15 -10.65
CA SER A 182 -3.92 27.33 -9.79
C SER A 182 -4.37 28.55 -10.57
N ILE A 183 -4.79 29.61 -9.88
CA ILE A 183 -5.16 30.89 -10.53
C ILE A 183 -3.98 31.47 -11.32
N HIS A 184 -2.75 31.25 -10.84
CA HIS A 184 -1.51 31.73 -11.47
C HIS A 184 -0.96 30.78 -12.55
N ASP A 185 -1.55 29.58 -12.69
CA ASP A 185 -1.25 28.61 -13.75
C ASP A 185 -2.53 27.84 -14.11
N PRO A 186 -3.45 28.47 -14.87
CA PRO A 186 -4.72 27.85 -15.25
C PRO A 186 -4.53 26.71 -16.25
N THR A 187 -3.39 26.71 -16.98
CA THR A 187 -3.05 25.67 -17.94
C THR A 187 -2.44 24.42 -17.30
N GLY A 188 -2.03 24.50 -16.02
CA GLY A 188 -1.37 23.40 -15.32
C GLY A 188 0.03 23.06 -15.84
N ARG A 189 0.65 23.94 -16.65
CA ARG A 189 1.98 23.69 -17.25
C ARG A 189 3.05 23.49 -16.18
N PHE A 190 2.91 24.20 -15.06
CA PHE A 190 3.77 24.13 -13.89
C PHE A 190 3.11 23.42 -12.72
N ALA A 191 2.01 22.70 -12.94
CA ALA A 191 1.30 22.01 -11.87
C ALA A 191 2.19 21.04 -11.09
N ARG A 192 3.15 20.38 -11.77
CA ARG A 192 4.15 19.51 -11.14
C ARG A 192 5.02 20.23 -10.11
N TYR A 193 5.35 21.51 -10.34
CA TYR A 193 6.13 22.34 -9.41
C TYR A 193 5.25 22.98 -8.33
N ASN A 194 4.04 23.41 -8.70
CA ASN A 194 3.10 24.07 -7.79
C ASN A 194 2.44 23.10 -6.81
N PHE A 195 2.27 21.84 -7.22
CA PHE A 195 1.60 20.78 -6.47
C PHE A 195 2.49 19.53 -6.42
N PRO A 196 3.62 19.59 -5.68
CA PRO A 196 4.57 18.48 -5.63
C PRO A 196 3.91 17.21 -5.10
N GLY A 197 4.23 16.08 -5.74
CA GLY A 197 3.68 14.76 -5.42
C GLY A 197 2.28 14.50 -5.96
N HIS A 198 1.59 15.49 -6.52
CA HIS A 198 0.33 15.22 -7.24
C HIS A 198 0.63 14.51 -8.56
N VAL A 199 -0.21 13.53 -8.87
CA VAL A 199 -0.14 12.77 -10.12
C VAL A 199 -1.50 12.83 -10.80
N ASP A 200 -1.51 12.85 -12.12
CA ASP A 200 -2.74 12.67 -12.87
C ASP A 200 -3.19 11.19 -12.85
N ARG A 201 -4.33 10.91 -13.49
CA ARG A 201 -4.90 9.57 -13.50
C ARG A 201 -4.01 8.56 -14.23
N ASP A 202 -3.43 8.96 -15.35
CA ASP A 202 -2.70 8.03 -16.23
C ASP A 202 -1.32 7.73 -15.62
N ASP A 203 -0.66 8.75 -15.06
CA ASP A 203 0.55 8.61 -14.23
C ASP A 203 0.26 7.74 -12.99
N ALA A 204 -0.90 7.90 -12.34
CA ALA A 204 -1.29 7.06 -11.20
C ALA A 204 -1.49 5.60 -11.59
N VAL A 205 -2.14 5.33 -12.73
CA VAL A 205 -2.30 3.97 -13.27
C VAL A 205 -0.94 3.34 -13.57
N ALA A 206 -0.06 4.07 -14.27
CA ALA A 206 1.29 3.59 -14.58
C ALA A 206 2.11 3.29 -13.32
N LEU A 207 1.98 4.11 -12.27
CA LEU A 207 2.61 3.88 -10.97
C LEU A 207 2.11 2.62 -10.25
N VAL A 208 0.83 2.26 -10.44
CA VAL A 208 0.26 1.04 -9.84
C VAL A 208 0.70 -0.20 -10.62
N GLU A 209 0.67 -0.14 -11.94
CA GLU A 209 1.06 -1.26 -12.82
C GLU A 209 2.58 -1.51 -12.76
N HIS A 210 3.38 -0.43 -12.71
CA HIS A 210 4.83 -0.47 -12.73
C HIS A 210 5.43 0.46 -11.65
N PRO A 211 5.34 0.09 -10.36
CA PRO A 211 5.92 0.89 -9.28
C PRO A 211 7.45 0.96 -9.44
N PRO A 212 8.06 2.16 -9.38
CA PRO A 212 9.51 2.34 -9.52
C PRO A 212 10.31 1.51 -8.51
N ALA A 213 11.46 0.95 -8.92
CA ALA A 213 12.34 0.16 -8.06
C ALA A 213 13.11 1.04 -7.06
N ALA A 214 13.80 0.39 -6.11
CA ALA A 214 14.45 1.11 -5.04
C ALA A 214 15.67 1.85 -5.60
N GLY A 215 15.61 3.18 -5.64
CA GLY A 215 16.66 4.02 -6.24
C GLY A 215 16.31 4.57 -7.61
N ASP A 216 15.23 4.10 -8.24
CA ASP A 216 14.74 4.67 -9.49
C ASP A 216 14.22 6.10 -9.29
N PRO A 217 14.36 6.97 -10.30
CA PRO A 217 13.72 8.27 -10.29
C PRO A 217 12.20 8.09 -10.24
N LEU A 218 11.55 8.82 -9.34
CA LEU A 218 10.09 8.86 -9.34
C LEU A 218 9.61 9.66 -10.55
N PRO A 219 8.48 9.27 -11.19
CA PRO A 219 7.90 10.06 -12.25
C PRO A 219 7.71 11.49 -11.75
N ALA A 220 8.28 12.43 -12.52
CA ALA A 220 8.63 13.79 -12.15
C ALA A 220 7.73 14.42 -11.08
N ALA A 221 8.15 14.26 -9.82
CA ALA A 221 7.60 14.92 -8.65
C ALA A 221 8.74 15.31 -7.71
N TRP A 222 9.82 15.88 -8.26
CA TRP A 222 10.85 16.65 -7.55
C TRP A 222 11.18 17.90 -8.37
#